data_AF-A0A3C1P467-F1
#
_entry.id   AF-A0A3C1P467-F1
#
_cell.length_a   1.000
_cell.length_b   1.000
_cell.length_c   1.000
_cell.angle_alpha   90.00
_cell.angle_beta   90.00
_cell.angle_gamma   90.00
#
_symmetry.space_group_name_H-M   'P 1'
#
loop_
_entity.id
_entity.type
_entity.pdbx_description
1 polymer ?
#
loop_
_entity_poly.entity_id
_entity_poly.type
_entity_poly.pdbx_seq_one_letter_code
_entity_poly.pdbx_strand_id
1 'polypeptide(L)' 'MADTDSTAPRLRIVGGNPTPEEVAVVIAVLSRRAAAAPPQRQFSLWARKSRMTRPSQRPGFGAWRASVMPR' A
#
# COMPACT_ATOMS: atom_id res chain seq x y z
N MET A 1 -21.35 -4.39 -13.57
CA MET A 1 -20.81 -5.75 -13.34
C MET A 1 -20.81 -5.93 -11.84
N ALA A 2 -21.87 -6.53 -11.31
CA ALA A 2 -22.13 -6.58 -9.87
C ALA A 2 -21.22 -7.65 -9.23
N ASP A 3 -20.51 -7.29 -8.16
CA ASP A 3 -19.80 -8.22 -7.29
C ASP A 3 -20.83 -9.11 -6.60
N THR A 4 -21.10 -10.29 -7.17
CA THR A 4 -21.85 -11.33 -6.47
C THR A 4 -20.95 -11.91 -5.39
N ASP A 5 -21.29 -11.54 -4.16
CA ASP A 5 -20.86 -12.09 -2.89
C ASP A 5 -20.28 -13.50 -2.98
N SER A 6 -18.99 -13.58 -2.63
CA SER A 6 -18.33 -14.82 -2.26
C SER A 6 -19.12 -15.45 -1.11
N THR A 7 -19.89 -16.49 -1.39
CA THR A 7 -20.76 -17.19 -0.41
C THR A 7 -19.98 -17.82 0.75
N ALA A 8 -18.65 -17.91 0.65
CA ALA A 8 -17.81 -18.46 1.70
C ALA A 8 -17.59 -17.45 2.85
N PRO A 9 -17.71 -17.88 4.11
CA PRO A 9 -17.45 -17.01 5.27
C PRO A 9 -15.99 -16.54 5.26
N ARG A 10 -15.78 -15.22 5.37
CA ARG A 10 -14.44 -14.61 5.41
C ARG A 10 -13.68 -14.92 6.70
N LEU A 11 -14.39 -15.27 7.78
CA LEU A 11 -13.86 -15.62 9.09
C LEU A 11 -14.63 -16.84 9.61
N ARG A 12 -13.92 -17.84 10.14
CA ARG A 12 -14.52 -19.04 10.74
C ARG A 12 -13.90 -19.31 12.11
N ILE A 13 -14.74 -19.49 13.11
CA ILE A 13 -14.33 -19.98 14.43
C ILE A 13 -14.13 -21.49 14.31
N VAL A 14 -12.90 -21.95 14.53
CA VAL A 14 -12.54 -23.38 14.36
C VAL A 14 -12.51 -24.16 15.67
N GLY A 15 -12.65 -23.50 16.81
CA GLY A 15 -12.70 -24.14 18.12
C GLY A 15 -13.05 -23.16 19.24
N GLY A 16 -13.54 -23.71 20.36
CA GLY A 16 -14.02 -22.95 21.51
C GLY A 16 -15.48 -22.48 21.39
N ASN A 17 -15.96 -21.82 22.44
CA ASN A 17 -17.25 -21.11 22.47
C ASN A 17 -16.99 -19.67 22.94
N PRO A 18 -16.38 -18.82 22.08
CA PRO A 18 -16.02 -17.47 22.46
C PRO A 18 -17.26 -16.64 22.75
N THR A 19 -17.16 -15.72 23.71
CA THR A 19 -18.27 -14.82 23.99
C THR A 19 -18.43 -13.78 22.86
N PRO A 20 -19.61 -13.16 22.70
CA PRO A 20 -19.82 -12.11 21.71
C PRO A 20 -18.80 -10.96 21.81
N GLU A 21 -18.38 -10.63 23.04
CA GLU A 21 -17.41 -9.58 23.32
C GLU A 21 -16.02 -9.94 22.78
N GLU A 22 -15.58 -11.18 22.96
CA GLU A 22 -14.29 -11.67 22.45
C GLU A 22 -14.25 -11.63 20.92
N VAL A 23 -15.34 -12.03 20.27
CA VAL A 23 -15.48 -11.93 18.82
C VAL A 23 -15.41 -10.47 18.35
N ALA A 24 -16.08 -9.56 19.06
CA ALA A 24 -16.05 -8.13 18.75
C ALA A 24 -14.64 -7.54 18.86
N VAL A 25 -13.85 -7.94 19.88
CA VAL A 25 -12.46 -7.51 20.04
C VAL A 25 -11.60 -7.96 18.86
N VAL A 26 -11.72 -9.23 18.43
CA VAL A 26 -10.97 -9.74 17.28
C VAL A 26 -11.32 -8.97 16.01
N ILE A 27 -12.62 -8.74 15.77
CA ILE A 27 -13.09 -7.96 14.60
C ILE A 27 -12.53 -6.53 14.65
N ALA A 28 -12.57 -5.87 15.83
CA ALA A 28 -12.07 -4.51 16.00
C ALA A 28 -10.56 -4.39 15.74
N VAL A 29 -9.76 -5.37 16.18
CA VAL A 29 -8.32 -5.40 15.91
C VAL A 29 -8.04 -5.61 14.42
N LEU A 30 -8.75 -6.55 13.79
CA LEU A 30 -8.58 -6.83 12.36
C LEU A 30 -9.02 -5.64 11.49
N SER A 31 -10.13 -4.99 11.81
CA SER A 31 -10.63 -3.82 11.08
C SER A 31 -9.67 -2.64 11.21
N ARG A 32 -9.12 -2.40 12.41
CA ARG A 32 -8.09 -1.38 12.64
C ARG A 32 -6.83 -1.63 11.81
N ARG A 33 -6.37 -2.88 11.73
CA ARG A 33 -5.22 -3.25 10.90
C ARG A 33 -5.50 -3.03 9.41
N ALA A 34 -6.71 -3.37 8.96
CA ALA A 34 -7.14 -3.19 7.58
C ALA A 34 -7.32 -1.71 7.20
N ALA A 35 -7.64 -0.84 8.17
CA ALA A 35 -7.78 0.60 7.99
C ALA A 35 -6.44 1.34 7.76
N ALA A 36 -5.37 0.65 7.36
CA ALA A 36 -4.17 1.29 6.88
C ALA A 36 -4.54 2.33 5.81
N ALA A 37 -4.01 3.55 5.96
CA ALA A 37 -4.28 4.64 5.04
C ALA A 37 -4.08 4.14 3.59
N PRO A 38 -5.00 4.50 2.66
CA PRO A 38 -4.85 4.10 1.28
C PRO A 38 -3.43 4.45 0.82
N PRO A 39 -2.73 3.54 0.13
CA PRO A 39 -1.37 3.81 -0.29
C PRO A 39 -1.38 5.13 -1.05
N GLN A 40 -0.59 6.11 -0.60
CA GLN A 40 -0.43 7.35 -1.34
C GLN A 40 -0.08 6.98 -2.77
N ARG A 41 -0.77 7.58 -3.75
CA ARG A 41 -0.46 7.34 -5.16
C ARG A 41 1.01 7.66 -5.39
N GLN A 42 1.82 6.62 -5.51
CA GLN A 42 3.23 6.75 -5.82
C GLN A 42 3.31 7.04 -7.31
N PHE A 43 3.66 8.28 -7.66
CA PHE A 43 3.96 8.61 -9.04
C PHE A 43 5.27 7.93 -9.43
N SER A 44 5.30 7.33 -10.62
CA SER A 44 6.54 6.83 -11.18
C SER A 44 7.56 7.97 -11.23
N LEU A 45 8.73 7.77 -10.62
CA LEU A 45 9.82 8.74 -10.67
C LEU A 45 10.29 8.98 -12.12
N TRP A 46 10.08 8.00 -13.02
CA TRP A 46 10.31 8.16 -14.46
C TRP A 46 9.34 9.15 -15.10
N ALA A 47 8.10 9.22 -14.63
CA ALA A 47 7.04 10.10 -15.15
C ALA A 47 7.05 11.51 -14.51
N ARG A 48 8.04 11.82 -13.66
CA ARG A 48 8.10 13.08 -12.92
C ARG A 48 8.35 14.26 -13.89
N LYS A 49 7.53 15.30 -13.80
CA LYS A 49 7.59 16.49 -14.68
C LYS A 49 8.97 17.18 -14.71
N SER A 50 9.73 17.11 -13.61
CA SER A 50 11.12 17.63 -13.55
C SER A 50 12.09 16.95 -14.52
N ARG A 51 11.72 15.80 -15.11
CA ARG A 51 12.49 15.13 -16.17
C ARG A 51 12.10 15.56 -17.58
N MET A 52 11.01 16.32 -17.74
CA MET A 52 10.66 16.95 -19.02
C MET A 52 11.61 18.11 -19.36
N THR A 53 12.37 18.58 -18.38
CA THR A 53 13.45 19.55 -18.57
C THR A 53 14.78 18.90 -18.20
N ARG A 54 15.87 19.28 -18.88
CA ARG A 54 17.20 18.76 -18.58
C ARG A 54 17.68 19.35 -17.24
N PRO A 55 17.94 18.52 -16.20
CA PRO A 55 18.50 19.03 -14.95
C PRO A 55 19.95 19.48 -15.16
N SER A 56 20.38 20.45 -14.36
CA SER A 56 21.80 20.85 -14.32
C SER A 56 22.66 19.70 -13.81
N GLN A 57 23.72 19.38 -14.55
CA GLN A 57 24.65 18.32 -14.18
C GLN A 57 25.71 18.89 -13.25
N ARG A 58 25.91 18.26 -12.10
CA ARG A 58 26.96 18.63 -11.14
C ARG A 58 28.18 17.74 -11.34
N PRO A 59 29.41 18.28 -11.31
CA PRO A 59 30.60 17.45 -11.26
C PRO A 59 30.68 16.69 -9.93
N GLY A 60 31.24 15.47 -9.94
CA GLY A 60 31.44 14.67 -8.73
C GLY A 60 31.42 13.17 -8.99
N PHE A 61 31.94 12.40 -8.03
CA PHE A 61 31.94 10.95 -8.09
C PHE A 61 30.50 10.40 -8.24
N GLY A 62 30.29 9.55 -9.24
CA GLY A 62 28.97 8.97 -9.52
C GLY A 62 27.94 9.90 -10.17
N ALA A 63 28.25 11.19 -10.37
CA ALA A 63 27.28 12.16 -10.88
C ALA A 63 26.79 11.83 -12.31
N TRP A 64 27.68 11.30 -13.16
CA TRP A 64 27.33 10.86 -14.51
C TRP A 64 26.31 9.71 -14.49
N ARG A 65 26.52 8.67 -13.69
CA ARG A 65 25.58 7.53 -13.57
C ARG A 65 24.25 7.99 -12.98
N ALA A 66 24.31 8.85 -11.96
CA ALA A 66 23.12 9.35 -11.29
C ALA A 66 22.29 10.31 -12.18
N SER A 67 22.84 10.84 -13.28
CA SER A 67 22.12 11.74 -14.20
C SER A 67 20.98 11.04 -14.96
N VAL A 68 21.07 9.72 -15.11
CA VAL A 68 20.17 8.91 -15.94
C VAL A 68 19.11 8.17 -15.11
N MET A 69 19.36 7.99 -13.81
CA MET A 69 18.45 7.29 -12.89
C MET A 69 17.33 8.21 -12.36
N PRO A 70 16.16 7.66 -12.00
CA PRO A 70 15.09 8.41 -11.37
C PRO A 70 15.46 8.82 -9.94
N ARG A 71 15.03 10.01 -9.54
CA ARG A 71 15.18 10.54 -8.18
C ARG A 71 13.87 11.19 -7.71
#